data_AF-A0A2E9XG87-F1
#
_entry.id   AF-A0A2E9XG87-F1
#
_cell.length_a   1.000
_cell.length_b   1.000
_cell.length_c   1.000
_cell.angle_alpha   90.00
_cell.angle_beta   90.00
_cell.angle_gamma   90.00
#
_symmetry.space_group_name_H-M   'P 1'
#
loop_
_entity.id
_entity.type
_entity.pdbx_description
1 polymer ?
#
loop_
_entity_poly.entity_id
_entity_poly.type
_entity_poly.pdbx_seq_one_letter_code
_entity_poly.pdbx_strand_id
1 'polypeptide(L)' 'MKYLLILITLILLSYQAFAQNTQITSFSKSKKLLLKLYKDHPVTLYCGCSYKGKKPNLSSCGYIPKKDKKRANRIEWEHV' A
#
# COMPACT_ATOMS: atom_id res chain seq x y z
N MET A 1 -40.11 1.31 -22.64
CA MET A 1 -38.89 1.91 -23.23
C MET A 1 -38.06 2.71 -22.22
N LYS A 2 -38.61 3.74 -21.56
CA LYS A 2 -37.87 4.59 -20.61
C LYS A 2 -37.26 3.82 -19.42
N TYR A 3 -38.01 2.90 -18.81
CA TYR A 3 -37.51 2.05 -17.71
C TYR A 3 -36.45 1.03 -18.16
N LEU A 4 -36.54 0.55 -19.39
CA LEU A 4 -35.55 -0.37 -19.98
C LEU A 4 -34.21 0.36 -20.21
N LEU A 5 -34.26 1.59 -20.72
CA LEU A 5 -33.09 2.46 -20.87
C LEU A 5 -32.44 2.74 -19.50
N ILE A 6 -33.23 3.08 -18.48
CA ILE A 6 -32.73 3.32 -17.11
C ILE A 6 -32.02 2.07 -16.55
N LEU A 7 -32.61 0.88 -16.73
CA LEU A 7 -32.03 -0.38 -16.27
C LEU A 7 -30.69 -0.69 -16.95
N ILE A 8 -30.60 -0.46 -18.27
CA ILE A 8 -29.36 -0.66 -19.04
C ILE A 8 -28.25 0.29 -18.57
N THR A 9 -28.56 1.56 -18.32
CA THR A 9 -27.59 2.51 -17.75
C THR A 9 -27.08 2.10 -16.36
N LEU A 10 -27.97 1.59 -15.49
CA LEU A 10 -27.59 1.11 -14.16
C LEU A 10 -26.65 -0.10 -14.22
N ILE A 11 -26.87 -1.02 -15.17
CA ILE A 11 -26.00 -2.19 -15.37
C ILE A 11 -24.62 -1.76 -15.89
N LEU A 12 -24.56 -0.84 -16.85
CA LEU A 12 -23.28 -0.35 -17.40
C LEU A 12 -22.45 0.42 -16.37
N LEU A 13 -23.09 1.16 -15.45
CA LEU A 13 -22.41 1.89 -14.38
C LEU A 13 -21.81 0.96 -13.30
N SER A 14 -22.35 -0.25 -13.14
CA SER A 14 -21.86 -1.22 -12.15
C SER A 14 -20.49 -1.84 -12.51
N TYR A 15 -20.09 -1.81 -13.78
CA TYR A 15 -18.82 -2.37 -14.25
C TYR A 15 -17.58 -1.61 -13.75
N GLN A 16 -17.72 -0.30 -13.48
CA GLN A 16 -16.62 0.54 -13.00
C GLN A 16 -16.32 0.31 -11.50
N ALA A 17 -17.22 -0.34 -10.76
CA ALA A 17 -17.08 -0.55 -9.32
C ALA A 17 -16.04 -1.62 -8.95
N PHE A 18 -15.58 -2.44 -9.91
CA PHE A 18 -14.64 -3.55 -9.69
C PHE A 18 -13.31 -3.33 -10.41
N ALA A 19 -12.73 -2.12 -10.31
CA ALA A 19 -11.37 -1.88 -10.78
C ALA A 19 -10.36 -2.68 -9.93
N GLN A 20 -10.09 -3.92 -10.33
CA GLN A 20 -9.09 -4.77 -9.72
C GLN A 20 -7.75 -4.60 -10.44
N ASN A 21 -6.65 -4.67 -9.68
CA ASN A 21 -5.32 -4.71 -10.26
C ASN A 21 -5.15 -5.95 -11.17
N THR A 22 -4.94 -5.72 -12.47
CA THR A 22 -4.79 -6.75 -13.51
C THR A 22 -3.32 -7.13 -13.79
N GLN A 23 -2.35 -6.37 -13.26
CA GLN A 23 -0.94 -6.51 -13.62
C GLN A 23 -0.10 -7.20 -12.53
N ILE A 24 -0.39 -6.92 -11.26
CA ILE A 24 0.37 -7.43 -10.12
C ILE A 24 -0.35 -8.65 -9.55
N THR A 25 0.04 -9.83 -10.01
CA THR A 25 -0.66 -11.10 -9.74
C THR A 25 -0.54 -11.65 -8.31
N SER A 26 0.21 -11.00 -7.41
CA SER A 26 0.27 -11.40 -6.00
C SER A 26 0.78 -10.29 -5.08
N PHE A 27 0.41 -10.37 -3.80
CA PHE A 27 0.93 -9.47 -2.76
C PHE A 27 2.46 -9.57 -2.59
N SER A 28 3.04 -10.77 -2.77
CA SER A 28 4.50 -10.92 -2.74
C SER A 28 5.18 -10.17 -3.90
N LYS A 29 4.55 -10.11 -5.08
CA LYS A 29 5.03 -9.34 -6.23
C LYS A 29 4.91 -7.83 -5.98
N SER A 30 3.80 -7.36 -5.40
CA SER A 30 3.64 -5.94 -5.04
C SER A 30 4.73 -5.47 -4.08
N LYS A 31 5.01 -6.23 -3.01
CA LYS A 31 6.08 -5.91 -2.05
C LYS A 31 7.47 -5.77 -2.69
N LYS A 32 7.78 -6.58 -3.71
CA LYS A 32 9.05 -6.46 -4.46
C LYS A 32 9.10 -5.22 -5.34
N LEU A 33 7.98 -4.84 -5.96
CA LEU A 33 7.87 -3.63 -6.77
C LEU A 33 7.97 -2.36 -5.91
N LEU A 34 7.29 -2.35 -4.77
CA LEU A 34 7.33 -1.25 -3.81
C LEU A 34 8.75 -1.00 -3.29
N LEU A 35 9.56 -2.04 -3.07
CA LEU A 35 10.98 -1.87 -2.73
C LEU A 35 11.79 -1.12 -3.79
N LYS A 36 11.42 -1.23 -5.07
CA LYS A 36 12.05 -0.45 -6.15
C LYS A 36 11.54 0.98 -6.17
N LEU A 37 10.22 1.15 -6.05
CA LEU A 37 9.56 2.46 -6.09
C LEU A 37 10.08 3.39 -4.98
N TYR A 38 10.21 2.87 -3.76
CA TYR A 38 10.65 3.65 -2.60
C TYR A 38 12.17 3.73 -2.44
N LYS A 39 12.95 3.26 -3.42
CA LYS A 39 14.42 3.28 -3.33
C LYS A 39 14.96 4.71 -3.20
N ASP A 40 14.34 5.65 -3.92
CA ASP A 40 14.78 7.05 -3.97
C ASP A 40 14.09 7.92 -2.89
N HIS A 41 13.10 7.37 -2.20
CA HIS A 41 12.42 8.02 -1.07
C HIS A 41 12.21 7.05 0.10
N PRO A 42 13.29 6.63 0.79
CA PRO A 42 13.20 5.59 1.81
C PRO A 42 12.78 6.16 3.18
N VAL A 43 11.52 6.58 3.27
CA VAL A 43 10.91 7.16 4.47
C VAL A 43 9.63 6.40 4.84
N THR A 44 9.39 6.11 6.13
CA THR A 44 8.20 5.37 6.57
C THR A 44 6.93 6.22 6.48
N LEU A 45 5.81 5.57 6.11
CA LEU A 45 4.53 6.23 5.86
C LEU A 45 4.01 7.07 7.05
N TYR A 46 3.97 6.48 8.25
CA TYR A 46 3.32 7.12 9.39
C TYR A 46 4.25 7.97 10.25
N CYS A 47 5.48 7.49 10.48
CA CYS A 47 6.39 8.12 11.44
C CYS A 47 7.49 8.97 10.77
N GLY A 48 7.61 8.95 9.44
CA GLY A 48 8.64 9.72 8.74
C GLY A 48 10.07 9.25 9.02
N CYS A 49 10.27 8.00 9.44
CA CYS A 49 11.61 7.48 9.74
C CYS A 49 12.34 7.11 8.45
N SER A 50 13.59 7.57 8.31
CA SER A 50 14.48 7.04 7.26
C SER A 50 14.71 5.55 7.44
N TYR A 51 14.94 4.81 6.35
CA TYR A 51 15.28 3.39 6.42
C TYR A 51 16.28 2.97 5.34
N LYS A 52 16.97 1.85 5.56
CA LYS A 52 17.87 1.25 4.57
C LYS A 52 17.48 -0.21 4.35
N GLY A 53 17.13 -0.55 3.11
CA GLY A 53 16.61 -1.88 2.77
C GLY A 53 15.33 -2.17 3.55
N LYS A 54 15.39 -3.11 4.50
CA LYS A 54 14.27 -3.49 5.37
C LYS A 54 14.40 -3.03 6.82
N LYS A 55 15.41 -2.19 7.14
CA LYS A 55 15.68 -1.75 8.52
C LYS A 55 15.39 -0.25 8.67
N PRO A 56 14.45 0.15 9.54
CA PRO A 56 14.22 1.55 9.86
C PRO A 56 15.31 2.10 10.79
N ASN A 57 15.58 3.40 10.64
CA ASN A 57 16.37 4.17 11.58
C ASN A 57 15.43 4.91 12.55
N LEU A 58 15.15 4.30 13.70
CA LEU A 58 14.19 4.83 14.67
C LEU A 58 14.60 6.17 15.29
N SER A 59 15.92 6.43 15.39
CA SER A 59 16.39 7.72 15.91
C SER A 59 16.18 8.87 14.93
N SER A 60 16.07 8.61 13.63
CA SER A 60 15.84 9.66 12.62
C SER A 60 14.49 10.37 12.76
N CYS A 61 13.54 9.75 13.45
CA CYS A 61 12.18 10.27 13.69
C CYS A 61 11.83 10.30 15.19
N GLY A 62 12.75 9.94 16.08
CA GLY A 62 12.50 9.86 17.53
C GLY A 62 11.53 8.75 17.96
N TYR A 63 11.31 7.71 17.14
CA TYR A 63 10.37 6.64 17.47
C TYR A 63 10.90 5.73 18.60
N ILE A 64 10.08 5.50 19.63
CA ILE A 64 10.41 4.65 20.77
C ILE A 64 9.47 3.42 20.81
N PRO A 65 9.98 2.20 20.59
CA PRO A 65 9.16 0.98 20.64
C PRO A 65 8.61 0.71 22.05
N LYS A 66 7.28 0.60 22.19
CA LYS A 66 6.62 0.35 23.48
C LYS A 66 6.68 -1.11 23.97
N LYS A 67 6.54 -2.09 23.06
CA LYS A 67 6.51 -3.53 23.39
C LYS A 67 7.44 -4.34 22.48
N ASP A 68 7.11 -4.39 21.18
CA ASP A 68 7.81 -5.27 20.26
C ASP A 68 9.00 -4.58 19.58
N LYS A 69 10.17 -4.68 20.22
CA LYS A 69 11.44 -4.21 19.64
C LYS A 69 11.79 -4.96 18.34
N LYS A 70 11.42 -6.23 18.18
CA LYS A 70 11.75 -6.99 16.95
C LYS A 70 10.94 -6.52 15.75
N ARG A 71 9.66 -6.21 15.94
CA ARG A 71 8.79 -5.66 14.88
C ARG A 71 9.15 -4.21 14.55
N ALA A 72 9.46 -3.39 15.54
CA ALA A 72 9.92 -2.02 15.29
C ALA A 72 11.22 -1.95 14.46
N ASN A 73 12.05 -3.00 14.50
CA ASN A 73 13.32 -3.06 13.77
C ASN A 73 13.21 -3.59 12.33
N ARG A 74 12.01 -3.68 11.75
CA ARG A 74 11.81 -4.06 10.34
C ARG A 74 10.73 -3.24 9.66
N ILE A 75 10.88 -3.05 8.35
CA ILE A 75 9.84 -2.46 7.50
C ILE A 75 8.80 -3.53 7.13
N GLU A 76 7.53 -3.18 7.31
CA GLU A 76 6.38 -3.93 6.83
C GLU A 76 5.58 -3.05 5.87
N TRP A 77 4.90 -3.68 4.91
CA TRP A 77 4.06 -2.97 3.95
C TRP A 77 2.65 -2.87 4.49
N GLU A 78 2.19 -1.64 4.66
CA GLU A 78 0.84 -1.31 5.09
C GLU A 78 -0.12 -1.34 3.90
N HIS A 79 -1.33 -1.85 4.13
CA HIS A 79 -2.45 -1.70 3.21
C HIS A 79 -3.38 -0.61 3.77
N VAL A 80 -3.36 0.57 3.14
CA VAL A 80 -4.11 1.76 3.55
C VAL A 80 -5.58 1.66 3.15
#